data_AF-A0A369S0D2-F1
#
_entry.id   AF-A0A369S0D2-F1
#
_cell.length_a   1.000
_cell.length_b   1.000
_cell.length_c   1.000
_cell.angle_alpha   90.00
_cell.angle_beta   90.00
_cell.angle_gamma   90.00
#
_symmetry.space_group_name_H-M   'P 1'
#
loop_
_entity.id
_entity.type
_entity.pdbx_description
1 polymer ?
#
loop_
_entity_poly.entity_id
_entity_poly.type
_entity_poly.pdbx_seq_one_letter_code
_entity_poly.pdbx_strand_id
1 'polypeptide(L)'
;MAASDLLDKFNYVYSCDLDTYVYIKIGTLEGKRDRKCLKALVDDPVLKFSGLYESEKADLFVSCKVYDNNVELTLPTRTSYKPFSRRWNWNEWIKLPIKYSDLPRNAQIAITIWDIYGSKKAIPVGATTVSLFGKNG
;
A
#
# COMPACT_ATOMS: atom_id res chain seq x y z
N MET A 1 -7.69 27.73 29.13
CA MET A 1 -7.42 26.29 29.25
C MET A 1 -8.66 25.52 28.81
N ALA A 2 -8.95 25.48 27.50
CA ALA A 2 -10.17 24.86 26.96
C ALA A 2 -10.11 24.60 25.42
N ALA A 3 -8.93 24.25 24.89
CA ALA A 3 -8.77 23.98 23.46
C ALA A 3 -8.24 22.57 23.15
N SER A 4 -7.80 21.82 24.17
CA SER A 4 -7.25 20.46 24.03
C SER A 4 -8.33 19.36 24.11
N ASP A 5 -9.46 19.61 24.77
CA ASP A 5 -10.44 18.55 25.11
C ASP A 5 -11.49 18.28 24.01
N LEU A 6 -11.48 19.05 22.92
CA LEU A 6 -12.37 18.82 21.77
C LEU A 6 -11.81 17.81 20.75
N LEU A 7 -10.53 17.46 20.87
CA LEU A 7 -9.83 16.63 19.87
C LEU A 7 -10.08 15.12 20.02
N ASP A 8 -10.60 14.66 21.17
CA ASP A 8 -10.81 13.23 21.45
C ASP A 8 -12.30 12.84 21.62
N LYS A 9 -13.21 13.56 20.97
CA LYS A 9 -14.61 13.11 20.89
C LYS A 9 -14.80 12.16 19.70
N PHE A 10 -14.76 10.87 19.97
CA PHE A 10 -15.13 9.84 19.00
C PHE A 10 -16.65 9.74 18.87
N ASN A 11 -17.17 9.87 17.65
CA ASN A 11 -18.56 9.58 17.32
C ASN A 11 -18.61 8.27 16.56
N TYR A 12 -19.55 7.40 16.92
CA TYR A 12 -19.77 6.12 16.26
C TYR A 12 -20.95 6.25 15.30
N VAL A 13 -20.77 5.82 14.06
CA VAL A 13 -21.78 5.86 12.99
C VAL A 13 -21.75 4.52 12.28
N TYR A 14 -22.91 4.05 11.82
CA TYR A 14 -22.98 2.84 11.02
C TYR A 14 -22.32 3.06 9.66
N SER A 15 -21.62 2.04 9.16
CA SER A 15 -20.96 2.10 7.86
C SER A 15 -21.96 2.37 6.72
N CYS A 16 -23.17 1.82 6.81
CA CYS A 16 -24.26 2.02 5.85
C CYS A 16 -24.74 3.48 5.73
N ASP A 17 -24.56 4.28 6.78
CA ASP A 17 -25.00 5.68 6.80
C ASP A 17 -23.91 6.62 6.23
N LEU A 18 -22.72 6.10 5.94
CA LEU A 18 -21.57 6.84 5.43
C LEU A 18 -21.45 6.73 3.91
N ASP A 19 -21.97 7.72 3.19
CA ASP A 19 -21.81 7.86 1.74
C ASP A 19 -20.46 8.49 1.35
N THR A 20 -19.36 7.90 1.85
CA THR A 20 -18.00 8.39 1.57
C THR A 20 -17.08 7.26 1.15
N TYR A 21 -16.11 7.60 0.29
CA TYR A 21 -15.09 6.65 -0.16
C TYR A 21 -14.06 6.38 0.94
N VAL A 22 -13.48 5.19 0.90
CA VAL A 22 -12.38 4.81 1.79
C VAL A 22 -11.08 5.43 1.29
N TYR A 23 -10.37 6.14 2.16
CA TYR A 23 -9.05 6.70 1.89
C TYR A 23 -8.01 6.08 2.79
N ILE A 24 -6.85 5.76 2.23
CA ILE A 24 -5.73 5.18 2.98
C ILE A 24 -4.47 5.94 2.68
N LYS A 25 -3.73 6.27 3.74
CA LYS A 25 -2.46 6.95 3.62
C LYS A 25 -1.32 5.95 3.59
N ILE A 26 -0.59 5.91 2.48
CA ILE A 26 0.66 5.18 2.40
C ILE A 26 1.78 6.10 2.91
N GLY A 27 2.31 5.76 4.08
CA GLY A 27 3.37 6.52 4.74
C GLY A 27 4.76 6.13 4.23
N THR A 28 5.51 5.46 5.08
CA THR A 28 6.90 5.06 4.83
C THR A 28 7.07 3.55 4.82
N LEU A 29 8.03 3.07 4.05
CA LEU A 29 8.50 1.69 4.12
C LEU A 29 9.90 1.66 4.74
N GLU A 30 10.04 0.83 5.77
CA GLU A 30 11.31 0.56 6.42
C GLU A 30 11.73 -0.89 6.17
N GLY A 31 13.05 -1.11 6.14
CA GLY A 31 13.62 -2.41 5.85
C GLY A 31 14.87 -2.32 4.98
N LYS A 32 15.57 -3.45 4.93
CA LYS A 32 16.71 -3.68 4.05
C LYS A 32 16.29 -4.68 2.99
N ARG A 33 16.77 -4.48 1.77
CA ARG A 33 16.55 -5.41 0.66
C ARG A 33 17.88 -6.00 0.28
N ASP A 34 18.01 -7.32 0.42
CA ASP A 34 19.26 -7.98 0.11
C ASP A 34 19.51 -7.95 -1.39
N ARG A 35 20.71 -7.51 -1.76
CA ARG A 35 21.17 -7.49 -3.14
C ARG A 35 21.41 -8.92 -3.59
N LYS A 36 20.75 -9.33 -4.69
CA LYS A 36 20.97 -10.66 -5.27
C LYS A 36 22.44 -10.83 -5.71
N CYS A 37 22.95 -12.05 -5.62
CA CYS A 37 24.32 -12.36 -6.03
C CYS A 37 24.58 -12.02 -7.51
N LEU A 38 25.82 -11.68 -7.83
CA LEU A 38 26.27 -11.35 -9.20
C LEU A 38 26.00 -12.45 -10.23
N LYS A 39 25.92 -13.72 -9.83
CA LYS A 39 25.50 -14.82 -10.72
C LYS A 39 24.11 -14.59 -11.30
N ALA A 40 23.18 -14.07 -10.49
CA ALA A 40 21.82 -13.78 -10.95
C ALA A 40 21.82 -12.71 -12.07
N LEU A 41 22.73 -11.74 -12.03
CA LEU A 41 22.88 -10.73 -13.10
C LEU A 41 23.39 -11.32 -14.42
N VAL A 42 24.15 -12.41 -14.36
CA VAL A 42 24.64 -13.11 -15.56
C VAL A 42 23.49 -13.88 -16.19
N ASP A 43 22.66 -14.52 -15.36
CA ASP A 43 21.48 -15.28 -15.81
C ASP A 43 20.34 -14.38 -16.30
N ASP A 44 20.15 -13.21 -15.67
CA ASP A 44 19.16 -12.21 -16.08
C ASP A 44 19.77 -10.80 -16.13
N PRO A 45 20.20 -10.33 -17.33
CA PRO A 45 20.81 -9.02 -17.47
C PRO A 45 19.84 -7.85 -17.21
N VAL A 46 18.52 -8.11 -17.19
CA VAL A 46 17.50 -7.10 -16.89
C VAL A 46 17.52 -6.72 -15.40
N LEU A 47 18.11 -7.55 -14.53
CA LEU A 47 18.31 -7.25 -13.10
C LEU A 47 19.05 -5.94 -12.89
N LYS A 48 19.94 -5.55 -13.82
CA LYS A 48 20.67 -4.26 -13.75
C LYS A 48 19.76 -3.05 -13.67
N PHE A 49 18.56 -3.14 -14.25
CA PHE A 49 17.56 -2.07 -14.26
C PHE A 49 16.51 -2.22 -13.15
N SER A 50 16.71 -3.17 -12.24
CA SER A 50 15.91 -3.25 -11.02
C SER A 50 16.57 -2.42 -9.91
N GLY A 51 15.75 -1.89 -9.01
CA GLY A 51 16.24 -1.13 -7.86
C GLY A 51 17.07 -1.94 -6.85
N LEU A 52 17.35 -3.22 -7.12
CA LEU A 52 18.33 -4.04 -6.41
C LEU A 52 19.80 -3.68 -6.74
N TYR A 53 20.03 -3.04 -7.89
CA TYR A 53 21.37 -2.71 -8.39
C TYR A 53 21.59 -1.20 -8.59
N GLU A 54 20.57 -0.39 -8.34
CA GLU A 54 20.74 1.06 -8.20
C GLU A 54 21.53 1.40 -6.92
N SER A 55 22.37 2.43 -7.01
CA SER A 55 23.12 2.96 -5.86
C SER A 55 22.22 3.66 -4.84
N GLU A 56 21.08 4.16 -5.31
CA GLU A 56 20.02 4.79 -4.52
C GLU A 56 18.85 3.81 -4.33
N LYS A 57 17.95 4.07 -3.38
CA LYS A 57 16.86 3.13 -3.06
C LYS A 57 15.99 2.84 -4.29
N ALA A 58 15.59 1.58 -4.45
CA ALA A 58 14.68 1.14 -5.52
C ALA A 58 13.43 2.00 -5.68
N ASP A 59 13.04 2.26 -6.93
CA ASP A 59 11.75 2.83 -7.30
C ASP A 59 10.63 1.80 -7.12
N LEU A 60 9.92 1.92 -5.99
CA LEU A 60 8.82 1.03 -5.61
C LEU A 60 7.47 1.73 -5.76
N PHE A 61 6.43 0.96 -6.03
CA PHE A 61 5.05 1.43 -5.88
C PHE A 61 4.24 0.46 -5.04
N VAL A 62 3.19 0.98 -4.40
CA VAL A 62 2.29 0.18 -3.56
C VAL A 62 0.95 0.06 -4.26
N SER A 63 0.39 -1.14 -4.29
CA SER A 63 -0.99 -1.38 -4.71
C SER A 63 -1.85 -1.81 -3.54
N CYS A 64 -3.08 -1.33 -3.51
CA CYS A 64 -4.09 -1.61 -2.51
C CYS A 64 -5.32 -2.23 -3.18
N LYS A 65 -5.83 -3.32 -2.62
CA LYS A 65 -7.04 -3.98 -3.09
C LYS A 65 -7.86 -4.49 -1.90
N VAL A 66 -9.18 -4.37 -1.96
CA VAL A 66 -10.09 -4.79 -0.89
C VAL A 66 -10.65 -6.18 -1.21
N TYR A 67 -10.71 -7.01 -0.17
CA TYR A 67 -11.20 -8.37 -0.19
C TYR A 67 -12.27 -8.56 0.89
N ASP A 68 -13.19 -9.48 0.65
CA ASP A 68 -14.09 -10.04 1.67
C ASP A 68 -14.02 -11.56 1.62
N ASN A 69 -13.61 -12.19 2.73
CA ASN A 69 -13.42 -13.65 2.82
C ASN A 69 -12.65 -14.25 1.62
N ASN A 70 -11.57 -13.58 1.18
CA ASN A 70 -10.73 -13.92 0.01
C ASN A 70 -11.36 -13.68 -1.37
N VAL A 71 -12.53 -13.04 -1.46
CA VAL A 71 -13.14 -12.59 -2.71
C VAL A 71 -12.78 -11.13 -2.97
N GLU A 72 -12.37 -10.81 -4.19
CA GLU A 72 -12.01 -9.45 -4.59
C GLU A 72 -13.25 -8.55 -4.67
N LEU A 73 -13.25 -7.43 -3.94
CA LEU A 73 -14.32 -6.43 -3.99
C LEU A 73 -13.97 -5.25 -4.91
N THR A 74 -12.69 -4.96 -5.09
CA THR A 74 -12.25 -3.76 -5.83
C THR A 74 -11.16 -4.04 -6.86
N LEU A 75 -11.07 -3.15 -7.84
CA LEU A 75 -9.90 -3.06 -8.71
C LEU A 75 -8.69 -2.55 -7.89
N PRO A 76 -7.46 -3.02 -8.20
CA PRO A 76 -6.28 -2.56 -7.50
C PRO A 76 -6.00 -1.08 -7.79
N THR A 77 -5.89 -0.27 -6.73
CA THR A 77 -5.46 1.13 -6.80
C THR A 77 -3.98 1.23 -6.43
N ARG A 78 -3.22 2.13 -7.05
CA ARG A 78 -1.77 2.23 -6.85
C ARG A 78 -1.36 3.63 -6.43
N THR A 79 -0.25 3.73 -5.71
CA THR A 79 0.46 4.99 -5.48
C THR A 79 0.97 5.57 -6.79
N SER A 80 1.12 6.88 -6.82
CA SER A 80 1.80 7.59 -7.88
C SER A 80 3.29 7.22 -7.92
N TYR A 81 3.91 7.32 -9.10
CA TYR A 81 5.35 7.14 -9.23
C TYR A 81 6.10 8.25 -8.48
N LYS A 82 7.13 7.88 -7.73
CA LYS A 82 8.01 8.81 -7.02
C LYS A 82 9.43 8.24 -6.96
N PRO A 83 10.45 8.99 -7.39
CA PRO A 83 11.84 8.55 -7.25
C PRO A 83 12.29 8.62 -5.79
N PHE A 84 13.00 7.59 -5.31
CA PHE A 84 13.46 7.52 -3.92
C PHE A 84 14.98 7.57 -3.78
N SER A 85 15.51 8.60 -3.12
CA SER A 85 16.96 8.68 -2.87
C SER A 85 17.37 8.01 -1.55
N ARG A 86 16.81 8.47 -0.41
CA ARG A 86 17.24 8.05 0.94
C ARG A 86 16.25 7.14 1.66
N ARG A 87 14.94 7.37 1.50
CA ARG A 87 13.88 6.71 2.26
C ARG A 87 12.67 6.48 1.35
N TRP A 88 12.01 5.33 1.50
CA TRP A 88 10.73 5.09 0.86
C TRP A 88 9.66 5.82 1.65
N ASN A 89 9.27 7.00 1.17
CA ASN A 89 8.25 7.85 1.79
C ASN A 89 7.30 8.35 0.71
N TRP A 90 6.14 7.71 0.58
CA TRP A 90 5.09 8.14 -0.33
C TRP A 90 4.39 9.37 0.27
N ASN A 91 3.91 9.26 1.51
CA ASN A 91 3.06 10.25 2.18
C ASN A 91 1.85 10.62 1.31
N GLU A 92 1.23 9.61 0.69
CA GLU A 92 0.18 9.75 -0.32
C GLU A 92 -1.14 9.17 0.20
N TRP A 93 -2.23 9.92 0.03
CA TRP A 93 -3.58 9.41 0.24
C TRP A 93 -4.10 8.76 -1.04
N ILE A 94 -4.46 7.49 -0.95
CA ILE A 94 -5.06 6.72 -2.03
C ILE A 94 -6.55 6.61 -1.76
N LYS A 95 -7.35 6.99 -2.74
CA LYS A 95 -8.79 6.75 -2.77
C LYS A 95 -9.07 5.35 -3.30
N LEU A 96 -9.70 4.51 -2.50
CA LEU A 96 -10.16 3.20 -2.97
C LEU A 96 -11.50 3.34 -3.72
N PRO A 97 -11.77 2.50 -4.74
CA PRO A 97 -13.02 2.55 -5.51
C PRO A 97 -14.15 1.81 -4.78
N ILE A 98 -14.32 2.05 -3.48
CA ILE A 98 -15.39 1.50 -2.64
C ILE A 98 -15.77 2.50 -1.54
N LYS A 99 -17.06 2.54 -1.21
CA LYS A 99 -17.61 3.38 -0.13
C LYS A 99 -17.67 2.61 1.18
N TYR A 100 -17.71 3.33 2.30
CA TYR A 100 -17.95 2.71 3.60
C TYR A 100 -19.27 1.95 3.67
N SER A 101 -20.32 2.45 3.01
CA SER A 101 -21.63 1.80 2.92
C SER A 101 -21.60 0.40 2.32
N ASP A 102 -20.64 0.15 1.43
CA ASP A 102 -20.55 -1.08 0.64
C ASP A 102 -19.54 -2.08 1.25
N LEU A 103 -18.87 -1.70 2.34
CA LEU A 103 -17.86 -2.54 2.98
C LEU A 103 -18.51 -3.56 3.91
N PRO A 104 -18.29 -4.87 3.70
CA PRO A 104 -18.71 -5.89 4.64
C PRO A 104 -17.86 -5.87 5.90
N ARG A 105 -18.39 -6.43 6.99
CA ARG A 105 -17.72 -6.45 8.29
C ARG A 105 -16.35 -7.12 8.29
N ASN A 106 -16.17 -8.14 7.46
CA ASN A 106 -14.94 -8.92 7.35
C ASN A 106 -13.99 -8.37 6.26
N ALA A 107 -14.24 -7.15 5.76
CA ALA A 107 -13.43 -6.58 4.71
C ALA A 107 -11.97 -6.41 5.16
N GLN A 108 -11.06 -6.90 4.32
CA GLN A 108 -9.62 -6.77 4.49
C GLN A 108 -9.04 -6.02 3.31
N ILE A 109 -8.00 -5.24 3.57
CA ILE A 109 -7.19 -4.65 2.52
C ILE A 109 -5.88 -5.40 2.35
N ALA A 110 -5.62 -5.85 1.13
CA ALA A 110 -4.33 -6.35 0.71
C ALA A 110 -3.48 -5.19 0.16
N ILE A 111 -2.30 -5.03 0.74
CA ILE A 111 -1.31 -4.03 0.37
C ILE A 111 -0.10 -4.79 -0.16
N THR A 112 0.27 -4.55 -1.42
CA THR A 112 1.41 -5.20 -2.07
C THR A 112 2.39 -4.15 -2.55
N ILE A 113 3.67 -4.34 -2.22
CA ILE A 113 4.78 -3.51 -2.65
C ILE A 113 5.38 -4.16 -3.89
N TRP A 114 5.53 -3.38 -4.95
CA TRP A 114 6.02 -3.82 -6.24
C TRP A 114 7.32 -3.11 -6.58
N ASP A 115 8.25 -3.88 -7.14
CA ASP A 115 9.47 -3.38 -7.76
C ASP A 115 9.29 -3.35 -9.27
N ILE A 116 9.67 -2.22 -9.89
CA ILE A 116 9.62 -2.06 -11.34
C ILE A 116 10.84 -2.76 -11.91
N TYR A 117 10.58 -3.80 -12.70
CA TYR A 117 11.60 -4.66 -13.27
C TYR A 117 11.66 -4.46 -14.80
N GLY A 118 12.58 -3.60 -15.24
CA GLY A 118 12.66 -3.20 -16.64
C GLY A 118 11.37 -2.53 -17.13
N SER A 119 11.15 -2.51 -18.44
CA SER A 119 10.10 -1.69 -19.06
C SER A 119 8.68 -2.26 -19.02
N LYS A 120 8.48 -3.54 -18.63
CA LYS A 120 7.16 -4.20 -18.70
C LYS A 120 6.83 -5.16 -17.55
N LYS A 121 7.71 -5.34 -16.57
CA LYS A 121 7.48 -6.29 -15.48
C LYS A 121 7.47 -5.57 -14.15
N ALA A 122 6.56 -5.98 -13.27
CA ALA A 122 6.55 -5.58 -11.87
C ALA A 122 6.59 -6.86 -11.04
N ILE A 123 7.49 -6.92 -10.06
CA ILE A 123 7.69 -8.09 -9.21
C ILE A 123 7.25 -7.73 -7.80
N PRO A 124 6.40 -8.54 -7.13
CA PRO A 124 6.01 -8.28 -5.76
C PRO A 124 7.22 -8.48 -4.84
N VAL A 125 7.51 -7.48 -4.01
CA VAL A 125 8.60 -7.49 -3.03
C VAL A 125 8.11 -8.02 -1.69
N GLY A 126 6.88 -7.66 -1.34
CA GLY A 126 6.24 -8.04 -0.10
C GLY A 126 4.78 -7.64 -0.12
N ALA A 127 3.97 -8.35 0.65
CA ALA A 127 2.55 -8.06 0.78
C ALA A 127 2.13 -8.22 2.23
N THR A 128 1.08 -7.49 2.60
CA THR A 128 0.43 -7.62 3.90
C THR A 128 -1.06 -7.42 3.74
N THR A 129 -1.82 -7.92 4.70
CA THR A 129 -3.28 -7.78 4.76
C THR A 129 -3.67 -7.17 6.10
N VAL A 130 -4.57 -6.19 6.07
CA VAL A 130 -5.06 -5.50 7.27
C VAL A 130 -6.59 -5.52 7.28
N SER A 131 -7.20 -5.82 8.43
CA SER A 131 -8.66 -5.72 8.59
C SER A 131 -9.08 -4.25 8.58
N LEU A 132 -10.10 -3.90 7.80
CA LEU A 132 -10.62 -2.53 7.76
C LEU A 132 -11.45 -2.18 9.00
N PHE A 133 -12.00 -3.20 9.66
CA PHE A 133 -12.80 -3.05 10.87
C PHE A 133 -12.10 -3.70 12.07
N GLY A 134 -12.22 -3.05 13.22
CA GLY A 134 -11.72 -3.57 14.50
C GLY A 134 -12.66 -4.63 15.07
N LYS A 135 -12.38 -5.14 16.28
CA LYS A 135 -13.28 -6.11 16.94
C LYS A 135 -14.67 -5.52 17.22
N ASN A 136 -14.73 -4.24 17.58
CA ASN A 136 -15.94 -3.60 18.12
C ASN A 136 -16.70 -2.73 17.11
N GLY A 137 -16.11 -2.46 15.96
CA GLY A 137 -16.66 -1.50 15.00
C GLY A 137 -15.50 -0.98 14.20
#